data_AF-A0A1S4E3S7-F1
#
_entry.id   AF-A0A1S4E3S7-F1
#
_cell.length_a   1.000
_cell.length_b   1.000
_cell.length_c   1.000
_cell.angle_alpha   90.00
_cell.angle_beta   90.00
_cell.angle_gamma   90.00
#
_symmetry.space_group_name_H-M   'P 1'
#
loop_
_entity.id
_entity.type
_entity.pdbx_description
1 polymer ?
#
loop_
_entity_poly.entity_id
_entity_poly.type
_entity_poly.pdbx_seq_one_letter_code
_entity_poly.pdbx_strand_id
1 'polypeptide(L)'
;MRIDFPDDNIFLVEKNARDHETWIMLFDGASNELGHGIGVVLISPEGKVFPLTAKLCFECTHNFAEYEACIMGLQVACDMSVKKLKVLGDSMSVIHQVKEEWETRHAKLVPYRQYVTKLSQNFEKISFDHVPREDNRMTNALATLAVMFDLNLEFELHPIQITKRDVPAYCMNVGNDNKP
;
A
#
# COMPACT_ATOMS: atom_id res chain seq x y z
N MET A 1 -21.54 -16.57 23.80
CA MET A 1 -21.49 -16.30 22.36
C MET A 1 -20.12 -15.71 22.08
N ARG A 2 -19.16 -16.52 21.63
CA ARG A 2 -17.87 -16.00 21.17
C ARG A 2 -18.13 -15.33 19.82
N ILE A 3 -17.95 -14.03 19.75
CA ILE A 3 -17.85 -13.33 18.48
C ILE A 3 -16.42 -13.55 18.04
N ASP A 4 -16.19 -14.60 17.26
CA ASP A 4 -14.93 -14.79 16.56
C ASP A 4 -14.90 -13.74 15.45
N PHE A 5 -14.18 -12.64 15.71
CA PHE A 5 -13.82 -11.68 14.67
C PHE A 5 -12.81 -12.36 13.74
N PRO A 6 -13.03 -12.41 12.41
CA PRO A 6 -12.10 -13.03 11.47
C PRO A 6 -10.91 -12.10 11.15
N ASP A 7 -10.40 -11.37 12.14
CA ASP A 7 -9.42 -10.29 11.95
C ASP A 7 -7.97 -10.71 12.15
N ASP A 8 -7.69 -11.99 12.43
CA ASP A 8 -6.30 -12.49 12.49
C ASP A 8 -5.64 -12.58 11.10
N ASN A 9 -6.37 -12.24 10.03
CA ASN A 9 -5.98 -12.46 8.64
C ASN A 9 -5.75 -11.18 7.81
N ILE A 10 -5.57 -10.00 8.44
CA ILE A 10 -5.23 -8.78 7.68
C ILE A 10 -3.86 -8.90 6.97
N PHE A 11 -3.01 -9.85 7.41
CA PHE A 11 -1.65 -10.03 6.91
C PHE A 11 -1.33 -11.44 6.38
N LEU A 12 -2.34 -12.27 6.04
CA LEU A 12 -2.09 -13.62 5.52
C LEU A 12 -1.63 -13.58 4.04
N VAL A 13 -0.46 -13.01 3.79
CA VAL A 13 0.40 -13.61 2.76
C VAL A 13 1.01 -14.84 3.41
N GLU A 14 0.52 -16.01 2.99
CA GLU A 14 0.87 -17.31 3.54
C GLU A 14 2.38 -17.43 3.82
N LYS A 15 2.72 -17.77 5.07
CA LYS A 15 4.10 -18.06 5.53
C LYS A 15 4.75 -19.27 4.84
N ASN A 16 4.12 -19.84 3.83
CA ASN A 16 4.41 -21.17 3.28
C ASN A 16 5.03 -21.10 1.87
N ALA A 17 6.20 -20.47 1.81
CA ALA A 17 7.29 -20.67 0.85
C ALA A 17 8.19 -19.43 0.94
N ARG A 18 8.79 -19.19 2.11
CA ARG A 18 9.60 -17.98 2.30
C ARG A 18 10.91 -18.14 1.52
N ASP A 19 10.90 -17.64 0.30
CA ASP A 19 12.08 -16.97 -0.25
C ASP A 19 12.38 -15.83 0.74
N HIS A 20 13.34 -16.07 1.65
CA HIS A 20 13.67 -15.22 2.80
C HIS A 20 14.17 -13.82 2.41
N GLU A 21 14.15 -13.49 1.12
CA GLU A 21 14.63 -12.24 0.56
C GLU A 21 13.54 -11.47 -0.20
N THR A 22 12.34 -12.06 -0.41
CA THR A 22 11.29 -11.42 -1.20
C THR A 22 10.42 -10.49 -0.37
N TRP A 23 10.40 -9.22 -0.78
CA TRP A 23 9.48 -8.21 -0.27
C TRP A 23 8.13 -8.32 -0.95
N ILE A 24 7.07 -7.91 -0.25
CA ILE A 24 5.73 -7.75 -0.82
C ILE A 24 5.39 -6.27 -0.85
N MET A 25 4.86 -5.81 -1.97
CA MET A 25 4.30 -4.48 -2.13
C MET A 25 2.82 -4.60 -2.45
N LEU A 26 1.97 -3.91 -1.71
CA LEU A 26 0.59 -3.67 -2.09
C LEU A 26 0.43 -2.20 -2.48
N PHE A 27 -0.43 -1.90 -3.45
CA PHE A 27 -0.76 -0.53 -3.83
C PHE A 27 -2.27 -0.38 -4.11
N ASP A 28 -2.80 0.82 -3.94
CA ASP A 28 -4.16 1.19 -4.37
C ASP A 28 -4.27 2.72 -4.58
N GLY A 29 -5.19 3.13 -5.44
CA GLY A 29 -5.55 4.53 -5.72
C GLY A 29 -7.01 4.84 -5.38
N ALA A 30 -7.23 5.92 -4.63
CA ALA A 30 -8.55 6.45 -4.29
C ALA A 30 -8.83 7.76 -5.05
N SER A 31 -10.08 7.94 -5.46
CA SER A 31 -10.56 9.14 -6.14
C SER A 31 -11.99 9.44 -5.70
N ASN A 32 -12.24 10.64 -5.18
CA ASN A 32 -13.58 11.12 -4.83
C ASN A 32 -13.69 12.65 -5.07
N GLU A 33 -14.78 13.27 -4.64
CA GLU A 33 -15.04 14.72 -4.83
C GLU A 33 -13.98 15.63 -4.17
N LEU A 34 -13.25 15.15 -3.16
CA LEU A 34 -12.19 15.89 -2.47
C LEU A 34 -10.81 15.74 -3.14
N GLY A 35 -10.74 14.94 -4.22
CA GLY A 35 -9.53 14.75 -5.03
C GLY A 35 -9.07 13.28 -5.07
N HIS A 36 -7.76 13.11 -5.21
CA HIS A 36 -7.15 11.81 -5.47
C HIS A 36 -6.02 11.53 -4.48
N GLY A 37 -5.88 10.27 -4.11
CA GLY A 37 -4.89 9.83 -3.15
C GLY A 37 -4.40 8.43 -3.47
N ILE A 38 -3.20 8.12 -3.03
CA ILE A 38 -2.54 6.84 -3.28
C ILE A 38 -2.05 6.25 -1.97
N GLY A 39 -2.08 4.92 -1.90
CA GLY A 39 -1.67 4.15 -0.73
C GLY A 39 -0.76 3.01 -1.15
N VAL A 40 0.33 2.81 -0.42
CA VAL A 40 1.27 1.70 -0.63
C VAL A 40 1.61 1.06 0.72
N VAL A 41 1.76 -0.25 0.73
CA VAL A 41 2.28 -1.01 1.86
C VAL A 41 3.44 -1.87 1.37
N LEU A 42 4.64 -1.64 1.91
CA LEU A 42 5.78 -2.54 1.74
C LEU A 42 5.90 -3.44 2.95
N ILE A 43 6.11 -4.74 2.73
CA ILE A 43 6.26 -5.77 3.76
C ILE A 43 7.60 -6.46 3.54
N SER A 44 8.48 -6.40 4.54
CA SER A 44 9.78 -7.06 4.49
C SER A 44 9.64 -8.58 4.63
N PRO A 45 10.66 -9.38 4.25
CA PRO A 45 10.67 -10.83 4.46
C PRO A 45 10.51 -11.24 5.93
N GLU A 46 10.91 -10.36 6.87
CA GLU A 46 10.74 -10.52 8.32
C GLU A 46 9.34 -10.14 8.81
N GLY A 47 8.49 -9.60 7.94
CA GLY A 47 7.12 -9.16 8.26
C GLY A 47 7.04 -7.73 8.79
N LYS A 48 8.08 -6.89 8.62
CA LYS A 48 7.99 -5.46 8.96
C LYS A 48 7.15 -4.74 7.92
N VAL A 49 6.21 -3.91 8.37
CA VAL A 49 5.24 -3.21 7.50
C VAL A 49 5.60 -1.73 7.43
N PHE A 50 5.67 -1.20 6.22
CA PHE A 50 5.99 0.20 5.91
C PHE A 50 4.84 0.82 5.11
N PRO A 51 3.87 1.47 5.78
CA PRO A 51 2.78 2.18 5.12
C PRO A 51 3.24 3.51 4.54
N LEU A 52 2.77 3.82 3.34
CA LEU A 52 3.06 5.04 2.60
C LEU A 52 1.77 5.58 1.98
N THR A 53 1.62 6.90 1.93
CA THR A 53 0.47 7.52 1.30
C THR A 53 0.80 8.93 0.80
N ALA A 54 0.14 9.36 -0.27
CA ALA A 54 0.27 10.70 -0.81
C ALA A 54 -1.04 11.18 -1.45
N LYS A 55 -1.34 12.47 -1.32
CA LYS A 55 -2.43 13.13 -2.07
C LYS A 55 -1.89 13.59 -3.42
N LEU A 56 -2.61 13.31 -4.50
CA LEU A 56 -2.27 13.80 -5.83
C LEU A 56 -2.94 15.15 -6.05
N CYS A 57 -2.15 16.20 -6.20
CA CYS A 57 -2.61 17.58 -6.40
C CYS A 57 -2.76 17.93 -7.89
N PHE A 58 -3.13 16.96 -8.72
CA PHE A 58 -3.36 17.12 -10.15
C PHE A 58 -4.56 16.27 -10.60
N GLU A 59 -5.19 16.67 -11.70
CA GLU A 59 -6.31 15.95 -12.29
C GLU A 59 -5.93 14.52 -12.67
N CYS A 60 -6.64 13.55 -12.11
CA CYS A 60 -6.29 12.14 -12.22
C CYS A 60 -7.56 11.30 -12.37
N THR A 61 -7.57 10.31 -13.27
CA THR A 61 -8.64 9.30 -13.22
C THR A 61 -8.24 8.16 -12.28
N HIS A 62 -9.18 7.29 -11.94
CA HIS A 62 -8.91 6.13 -11.08
C HIS A 62 -7.71 5.29 -11.60
N ASN A 63 -7.65 4.99 -12.89
CA ASN A 63 -6.53 4.22 -13.46
C ASN A 63 -5.19 4.95 -13.33
N PHE A 64 -5.16 6.29 -13.45
CA PHE A 64 -3.93 7.05 -13.24
C PHE A 64 -3.50 6.96 -11.77
N ALA A 65 -4.43 7.05 -10.81
CA ALA A 65 -4.11 6.97 -9.38
C ALA A 65 -3.51 5.61 -9.02
N GLU A 66 -4.02 4.53 -9.60
CA GLU A 66 -3.47 3.18 -9.44
C GLU A 66 -2.04 3.06 -9.98
N TYR A 67 -1.76 3.65 -11.15
CA TYR A 67 -0.41 3.69 -11.71
C TYR A 67 0.54 4.53 -10.85
N GLU A 68 0.10 5.69 -10.36
CA GLU A 68 0.85 6.55 -9.46
C GLU A 68 1.19 5.81 -8.15
N ALA A 69 0.23 5.08 -7.58
CA ALA A 69 0.45 4.26 -6.39
C ALA A 69 1.50 3.17 -6.64
N CYS A 70 1.38 2.44 -7.75
CA CYS A 70 2.36 1.42 -8.14
C CYS A 70 3.76 2.01 -8.32
N ILE A 71 3.87 3.16 -9.01
CA ILE A 71 5.16 3.83 -9.24
C ILE A 71 5.79 4.32 -7.94
N MET A 72 5.02 4.94 -7.04
CA MET A 72 5.50 5.39 -5.74
C MET A 72 6.11 4.22 -4.96
N GLY A 73 5.41 3.08 -4.93
CA GLY A 73 5.91 1.89 -4.25
C GLY A 73 7.19 1.32 -4.87
N LEU A 74 7.26 1.27 -6.20
CA LEU A 74 8.47 0.82 -6.91
C LEU A 74 9.67 1.73 -6.66
N GLN A 75 9.46 3.05 -6.66
CA GLN A 75 10.51 4.04 -6.36
C GLN A 75 11.06 3.84 -4.95
N VAL A 76 10.17 3.76 -3.94
CA VAL A 76 10.60 3.55 -2.55
C VAL A 76 11.30 2.20 -2.38
N ALA A 77 10.81 1.14 -3.02
CA ALA A 77 11.50 -0.15 -2.99
C ALA A 77 12.89 -0.11 -3.64
N CYS A 78 13.07 0.68 -4.72
CA CYS A 78 14.39 0.94 -5.31
C CYS A 78 15.31 1.69 -4.34
N ASP A 79 14.80 2.74 -3.67
CA ASP A 79 15.56 3.54 -2.70
C ASP A 79 15.99 2.68 -1.49
N MET A 80 15.15 1.73 -1.09
CA MET A 80 15.44 0.73 -0.06
C MET A 80 16.37 -0.38 -0.54
N SER A 81 16.84 -0.34 -1.79
CA SER A 81 17.72 -1.35 -2.40
C SER A 81 17.15 -2.78 -2.37
N VAL A 82 15.82 -2.92 -2.44
CA VAL A 82 15.14 -4.21 -2.49
C VAL A 82 15.56 -4.97 -3.75
N LYS A 83 15.91 -6.25 -3.61
CA LYS A 83 16.35 -7.11 -4.72
C LYS A 83 15.24 -7.95 -5.34
N LYS A 84 14.37 -8.51 -4.50
CA LYS A 84 13.25 -9.37 -4.92
C LYS A 84 11.93 -8.77 -4.44
N LEU A 85 11.00 -8.53 -5.36
CA LEU A 85 9.74 -7.86 -5.06
C LEU A 85 8.54 -8.57 -5.68
N LYS A 86 7.50 -8.82 -4.88
CA LYS A 86 6.18 -9.23 -5.35
C LYS A 86 5.21 -8.05 -5.22
N VAL A 87 4.76 -7.53 -6.35
CA VAL A 87 3.81 -6.42 -6.43
C VAL A 87 2.39 -6.95 -6.53
N LEU A 88 1.51 -6.48 -5.66
CA LEU A 88 0.11 -6.87 -5.55
C LEU A 88 -0.77 -5.62 -5.69
N GLY A 89 -1.88 -5.75 -6.41
CA GLY A 89 -2.91 -4.72 -6.50
C GLY A 89 -4.25 -5.31 -6.93
N ASP A 90 -5.35 -4.65 -6.60
CA ASP A 90 -6.71 -5.08 -6.96
C ASP A 90 -7.19 -4.50 -8.30
N SER A 91 -6.45 -3.55 -8.89
CA SER A 91 -6.71 -3.09 -10.25
C SER A 91 -6.26 -4.11 -11.30
N MET A 92 -7.19 -4.99 -11.69
CA MET A 92 -6.99 -6.00 -12.74
C MET A 92 -6.38 -5.42 -14.02
N SER A 93 -6.85 -4.24 -14.45
CA SER A 93 -6.36 -3.59 -15.66
C SER A 93 -4.92 -3.12 -15.55
N VAL A 94 -4.52 -2.54 -14.41
CA VAL A 94 -3.15 -2.07 -14.22
C VAL A 94 -2.21 -3.27 -14.16
N ILE A 95 -2.56 -4.31 -13.38
CA ILE A 95 -1.76 -5.54 -13.28
C ILE A 95 -1.52 -6.19 -14.65
N HIS A 96 -2.56 -6.38 -15.47
CA HIS A 96 -2.39 -7.00 -16.79
C HIS A 96 -1.65 -6.11 -17.79
N GLN A 97 -1.77 -4.78 -17.69
CA GLN A 97 -1.03 -3.86 -18.55
C GLN A 97 0.45 -3.80 -18.21
N VAL A 98 0.82 -3.82 -16.91
CA VAL A 98 2.24 -3.85 -16.49
C VAL A 98 2.90 -5.18 -16.79
N LYS A 99 2.14 -6.29 -16.79
CA LYS A 99 2.58 -7.59 -17.31
C LYS A 99 2.71 -7.66 -18.82
N GLU A 100 2.33 -6.60 -19.53
CA GLU A 100 2.28 -6.55 -21.00
C GLU A 100 1.30 -7.54 -21.63
N GLU A 101 0.39 -8.11 -20.84
CA GLU A 101 -0.63 -9.04 -21.31
C GLU A 101 -1.76 -8.30 -22.03
N TRP A 102 -2.07 -7.07 -21.58
CA TRP A 102 -3.12 -6.24 -22.16
C TRP A 102 -2.56 -4.94 -22.75
N GLU A 103 -3.07 -4.54 -23.91
CA GLU A 103 -2.76 -3.25 -24.52
C GLU A 103 -3.47 -2.11 -23.80
N THR A 104 -2.79 -0.97 -23.76
CA THR A 104 -3.31 0.25 -23.14
C THR A 104 -4.09 1.06 -24.16
N ARG A 105 -5.42 1.12 -24.02
CA ARG A 105 -6.30 1.88 -24.94
C ARG A 105 -6.11 3.40 -24.84
N HIS A 106 -5.62 3.89 -23.70
CA HIS A 106 -5.34 5.32 -23.49
C HIS A 106 -3.88 5.64 -23.76
N ALA A 107 -3.61 6.43 -24.81
CA ALA A 107 -2.26 6.85 -25.17
C ALA A 107 -1.49 7.53 -24.02
N LYS A 108 -2.21 8.22 -23.11
CA LYS A 108 -1.63 8.87 -21.93
C LYS A 108 -1.09 7.91 -20.85
N LEU A 109 -1.48 6.64 -20.89
CA LEU A 109 -0.99 5.61 -19.96
C LEU A 109 0.24 4.86 -20.50
N VAL A 110 0.61 5.06 -21.77
CA VAL A 110 1.83 4.48 -22.37
C VAL A 110 3.10 4.93 -21.61
N PRO A 111 3.28 6.21 -21.26
CA PRO A 111 4.44 6.65 -20.47
C PRO A 111 4.51 5.99 -19.09
N TYR A 112 3.37 5.75 -18.45
CA TYR A 112 3.30 5.08 -17.14
C TYR A 112 3.81 3.64 -17.23
N ARG A 113 3.31 2.87 -18.20
CA ARG A 113 3.79 1.50 -18.42
C ARG A 113 5.30 1.47 -18.70
N GLN A 114 5.79 2.33 -19.59
CA GLN A 114 7.23 2.42 -19.89
C GLN A 114 8.06 2.73 -18.65
N TYR A 115 7.55 3.60 -17.77
CA TYR A 115 8.25 3.95 -16.54
C TYR A 115 8.24 2.81 -15.51
N VAL A 116 7.12 2.10 -15.36
CA VAL A 116 7.05 0.87 -14.54
C VAL A 116 8.04 -0.18 -15.07
N THR A 117 8.10 -0.41 -16.38
CA THR A 117 9.08 -1.32 -16.99
C THR A 117 10.52 -0.89 -16.68
N LYS A 118 10.82 0.42 -16.76
CA LYS A 118 12.14 0.95 -16.41
C LYS A 118 12.48 0.75 -14.93
N LEU A 119 11.53 1.00 -14.02
CA LEU A 119 11.74 0.78 -12.58
C LEU A 119 11.95 -0.71 -12.27
N SER A 120 11.21 -1.58 -12.95
CA SER A 120 11.28 -3.04 -12.79
C SER A 120 12.66 -3.61 -13.09
N GLN A 121 13.47 -2.95 -13.92
CA GLN A 121 14.85 -3.35 -14.24
C GLN A 121 15.83 -3.21 -13.06
N ASN A 122 15.45 -2.52 -11.99
CA ASN A 122 16.30 -2.37 -10.79
C ASN A 122 16.23 -3.59 -9.85
N PHE A 123 15.28 -4.50 -10.07
CA PHE A 123 15.07 -5.68 -9.23
C PHE A 123 15.69 -6.91 -9.90
N GLU A 124 16.32 -7.78 -9.11
CA GLU A 124 16.82 -9.08 -9.58
C GLU A 124 15.65 -10.01 -9.94
N LYS A 125 14.54 -9.89 -9.19
CA LYS A 125 13.29 -10.59 -9.47
C LYS A 125 12.11 -9.71 -9.10
N ILE A 126 11.20 -9.53 -10.04
CA ILE A 126 9.93 -8.85 -9.78
C ILE A 126 8.79 -9.65 -10.40
N SER A 127 7.67 -9.74 -9.67
CA SER A 127 6.42 -10.26 -10.20
C SER A 127 5.28 -9.31 -9.84
N PHE A 128 4.25 -9.30 -10.67
CA PHE A 128 3.02 -8.57 -10.46
C PHE A 128 1.90 -9.59 -10.31
N ASP A 129 0.97 -9.45 -9.39
CA ASP A 129 -0.19 -10.34 -9.26
C ASP A 129 -1.41 -9.56 -8.79
N HIS A 130 -2.57 -9.99 -9.27
CA HIS A 130 -3.84 -9.42 -8.84
C HIS A 130 -4.24 -10.04 -7.49
N VAL A 131 -4.78 -9.22 -6.60
CA VAL A 131 -5.41 -9.67 -5.35
C VAL A 131 -6.84 -9.13 -5.25
N PRO A 132 -7.79 -9.87 -4.63
CA PRO A 132 -9.10 -9.31 -4.32
C PRO A 132 -9.00 -8.06 -3.44
N ARG A 133 -9.96 -7.14 -3.58
CA ARG A 133 -9.98 -5.88 -2.84
C ARG A 133 -10.02 -6.08 -1.31
N GLU A 134 -10.63 -7.16 -0.85
CA GLU A 134 -10.65 -7.53 0.56
C GLU A 134 -9.25 -7.81 1.15
N ASP A 135 -8.29 -8.20 0.32
CA ASP A 135 -6.91 -8.45 0.71
C ASP A 135 -6.03 -7.18 0.55
N ASN A 136 -6.57 -6.14 -0.11
CA ASN A 136 -5.93 -4.85 -0.35
C ASN A 136 -6.50 -3.72 0.56
N ARG A 137 -7.15 -4.07 1.68
CA ARG A 137 -7.87 -3.10 2.53
C ARG A 137 -6.99 -2.00 3.10
N MET A 138 -5.75 -2.32 3.46
CA MET A 138 -4.86 -1.37 4.14
C MET A 138 -4.40 -0.26 3.19
N THR A 139 -4.03 -0.59 1.96
CA THR A 139 -3.68 0.37 0.91
C THR A 139 -4.87 1.20 0.49
N ASN A 140 -6.06 0.61 0.34
CA ASN A 140 -7.30 1.34 0.10
C ASN A 140 -7.59 2.37 1.21
N ALA A 141 -7.38 1.98 2.48
CA ALA A 141 -7.53 2.88 3.61
C ALA A 141 -6.50 4.01 3.58
N LEU A 142 -5.23 3.72 3.25
CA LEU A 142 -4.19 4.73 3.08
C LEU A 142 -4.50 5.70 1.94
N ALA A 143 -4.90 5.20 0.77
CA ALA A 143 -5.26 6.04 -0.37
C ALA A 143 -6.44 6.97 -0.02
N THR A 144 -7.46 6.43 0.67
CA THR A 144 -8.59 7.22 1.16
C THR A 144 -8.16 8.26 2.20
N LEU A 145 -7.24 7.89 3.09
CA LEU A 145 -6.68 8.80 4.10
C LEU A 145 -6.01 10.00 3.42
N ALA A 146 -5.20 9.78 2.39
CA ALA A 146 -4.56 10.86 1.63
C ALA A 146 -5.57 11.84 1.04
N VAL A 147 -6.68 11.36 0.49
CA VAL A 147 -7.72 12.23 -0.08
C VAL A 147 -8.32 13.18 0.96
N MET A 148 -8.46 12.70 2.20
CA MET A 148 -9.12 13.43 3.29
C MET A 148 -8.30 14.58 3.89
N PHE A 149 -6.98 14.62 3.67
CA PHE A 149 -6.13 15.68 4.22
C PHE A 149 -5.75 16.70 3.15
N ASP A 150 -5.89 17.99 3.46
CA ASP A 150 -5.30 19.04 2.65
C ASP A 150 -3.88 19.31 3.10
N LEU A 151 -2.92 18.94 2.25
CA LEU A 151 -1.49 19.15 2.47
C LEU A 151 -1.09 20.61 2.14
N ASN A 152 -1.78 21.59 2.72
CA ASN A 152 -1.29 22.97 2.79
C ASN A 152 -0.28 23.05 3.94
N LEU A 153 0.91 22.48 3.76
CA LEU A 153 1.82 22.25 4.89
C LEU A 153 2.89 23.35 5.00
N GLU A 154 2.66 24.27 5.94
CA GLU A 154 3.69 24.92 6.76
C GLU A 154 4.19 24.01 7.90
N PHE A 155 3.71 22.76 7.99
CA PHE A 155 3.99 21.84 9.10
C PHE A 155 4.67 20.55 8.61
N GLU A 156 5.62 20.04 9.38
CA GLU A 156 6.12 18.68 9.21
C GLU A 156 5.13 17.68 9.83
N LEU A 157 4.46 16.88 8.99
CA LEU A 157 3.66 15.76 9.49
C LEU A 157 4.59 14.65 9.97
N HIS A 158 4.32 14.16 11.19
CA HIS A 158 5.01 12.99 11.74
C HIS A 158 4.52 11.69 11.05
N PRO A 159 5.32 10.61 11.06
CA PRO A 159 4.89 9.32 10.53
C PRO A 159 3.58 8.83 11.18
N ILE A 160 2.66 8.30 10.38
CA ILE A 160 1.40 7.73 10.87
C ILE A 160 1.72 6.48 11.71
N GLN A 161 1.32 6.49 12.99
CA GLN A 161 1.44 5.34 13.88
C GLN A 161 0.12 4.57 13.96
N ILE A 162 0.16 3.27 13.63
CA ILE A 162 -0.97 2.36 13.76
C ILE A 162 -0.74 1.49 15.00
N THR A 163 -1.63 1.58 15.98
CA THR A 163 -1.55 0.79 17.23
C THR A 163 -2.81 -0.03 17.45
N LYS A 164 -2.66 -1.29 17.85
CA LYS A 164 -3.78 -2.12 18.32
C LYS A 164 -4.06 -1.81 19.79
N ARG A 165 -5.33 -1.70 20.17
CA ARG A 165 -5.77 -1.65 21.57
C ARG A 165 -6.68 -2.85 21.84
N ASP A 166 -6.22 -3.76 22.68
CA ASP A 166 -6.96 -4.98 23.03
C ASP A 166 -7.96 -4.76 24.18
N VAL A 167 -7.84 -3.63 24.88
CA VAL A 167 -8.73 -3.27 25.99
C VAL A 167 -9.25 -1.84 25.83
N PRO A 168 -10.48 -1.54 26.29
CA PRO A 168 -10.98 -0.17 26.36
C PRO A 168 -10.04 0.72 27.19
N ALA A 169 -9.95 2.00 26.81
CA ALA A 169 -9.05 2.95 27.47
C ALA A 169 -9.30 3.09 28.99
N TYR A 170 -10.55 2.95 29.45
CA TYR A 170 -10.90 3.04 30.88
C TYR A 170 -10.44 1.82 31.70
N CYS A 171 -10.11 0.69 31.05
CA CYS A 171 -9.54 -0.50 31.70
C CYS A 171 -8.03 -0.39 31.88
N MET A 172 -7.39 0.62 31.28
CA MET A 172 -5.97 0.91 31.49
C MET A 172 -5.87 1.57 32.87
N ASN A 173 -5.47 0.80 33.90
CA ASN A 173 -5.34 1.30 35.26
C ASN A 173 -4.48 2.58 35.28
N VAL A 174 -5.09 3.71 35.63
CA VAL A 174 -4.36 4.89 36.07
C VAL A 174 -3.81 4.53 37.45
N GLY A 175 -2.51 4.31 37.55
CA GLY A 175 -1.74 4.27 38.80
C GLY A 175 -2.41 3.56 39.98
N ASN A 176 -1.99 2.32 40.22
CA ASN A 176 -2.22 1.67 41.51
C ASN A 176 -1.30 2.32 42.58
N ASP A 177 -1.52 3.60 42.86
CA ASP A 177 -0.89 4.34 43.96
C ASP A 177 -1.79 4.20 45.17
N ASN A 178 -1.78 3.01 45.77
CA ASN A 178 -1.97 2.84 47.21
C ASN A 178 -1.48 1.44 47.59
N LYS A 179 -0.21 1.40 48.00
CA LYS A 179 0.40 0.35 48.81
C LYS A 179 1.21 1.05 49.91
N PRO A 180 1.26 0.53 51.14
CA PRO A 180 0.29 -0.27 51.88
C PRO A 180 -0.52 0.57 52.89
#